data_AF-A0A8X6XWM5-F1
#
_entry.id   AF-A0A8X6XWM5-F1
#
_cell.length_a   1.000
_cell.length_b   1.000
_cell.length_c   1.000
_cell.angle_alpha   90.00
_cell.angle_beta   90.00
_cell.angle_gamma   90.00
#
_symmetry.space_group_name_H-M   'P 1'
#
loop_
_entity.id
_entity.type
_entity.pdbx_description
1 polymer ?
#
loop_
_entity_poly.entity_id
_entity_poly.type
_entity_poly.pdbx_seq_one_letter_code
_entity_poly.pdbx_strand_id
1 'polypeptide(L)'
;MYMEEWRSMVYLGTPVMRDLDAMVHTGLYINDLSMHDFSRDMVLAGQQQSAELKLALDQELQKSKQLEESMRKLDIEMRRTDELLYQMIPKQVADRLRKGEASVETCQWKKIDFHGAWGFLDDLSDPFP
;
A
#
# COMPACT_ATOMS: atom_id res chain seq x y z
N MET A 1 -31.38 -46.30 -10.86
CA MET A 1 -31.19 -47.68 -11.36
C MET A 1 -32.48 -48.45 -11.12
N TYR A 2 -33.03 -49.10 -12.14
CA TYR A 2 -34.19 -49.99 -11.95
C TYR A 2 -33.72 -51.35 -11.44
N MET A 3 -34.25 -51.81 -10.32
CA MET A 3 -34.00 -53.14 -9.76
C MET A 3 -35.19 -54.04 -10.07
N GLU A 4 -35.01 -54.96 -11.02
CA GLU A 4 -36.09 -55.81 -11.54
C GLU A 4 -36.68 -56.73 -10.47
N GLU A 5 -35.84 -57.37 -9.65
CA GLU A 5 -36.25 -58.26 -8.55
C GLU A 5 -37.18 -57.57 -7.54
N TRP A 6 -36.98 -56.27 -7.31
CA TRP A 6 -37.72 -55.49 -6.32
C TRP A 6 -38.80 -54.62 -6.98
N ARG A 7 -38.91 -54.67 -8.33
CA ARG A 7 -39.77 -53.82 -9.16
C ARG A 7 -39.73 -52.34 -8.76
N SER A 8 -38.54 -51.81 -8.45
CA SER A 8 -38.36 -50.47 -7.88
C SER A 8 -37.21 -49.69 -8.50
N MET A 9 -37.25 -48.36 -8.40
CA MET A 9 -36.19 -47.45 -8.83
C MET A 9 -35.36 -47.01 -7.62
N VAL A 10 -34.06 -47.28 -7.64
CA VAL A 10 -33.10 -46.80 -6.64
C VAL A 10 -32.40 -45.55 -7.14
N TYR A 11 -32.32 -44.55 -6.26
CA TYR A 11 -31.56 -43.32 -6.45
C TYR A 11 -30.40 -43.29 -5.46
N LEU A 12 -29.19 -43.24 -5.99
CA LEU A 12 -27.98 -43.02 -5.22
C LEU A 12 -27.50 -41.60 -5.53
N GLY A 13 -27.29 -40.81 -4.49
CA GLY A 13 -26.78 -39.46 -4.60
C GLY A 13 -26.09 -39.03 -3.32
N THR A 14 -25.04 -38.26 -3.46
CA THR A 14 -24.35 -37.62 -2.33
C THR A 14 -24.77 -36.14 -2.31
N PRO A 15 -25.22 -35.60 -1.15
CA PRO A 15 -25.52 -34.17 -1.05
C PRO A 15 -24.24 -33.34 -1.28
N VAL A 16 -24.33 -32.30 -2.11
CA VAL A 16 -23.20 -31.40 -2.38
C VAL A 16 -23.27 -30.21 -1.44
N MET A 17 -22.28 -30.10 -0.55
CA MET A 17 -22.15 -29.02 0.42
C MET A 17 -20.74 -28.44 0.33
N ARG A 18 -20.62 -27.10 0.35
CA ARG A 18 -19.34 -26.41 0.18
C ARG A 18 -18.68 -26.05 1.51
N ASP A 19 -19.49 -25.78 2.53
CA ASP A 19 -19.04 -25.21 3.79
C ASP A 19 -19.74 -25.89 4.97
N LEU A 20 -19.10 -25.84 6.15
CA LEU A 20 -19.68 -26.37 7.39
C LEU A 20 -21.01 -25.70 7.75
N ASP A 21 -21.16 -24.41 7.45
CA ASP A 21 -22.40 -23.68 7.73
C ASP A 21 -23.59 -24.27 6.98
N ALA A 22 -23.42 -24.67 5.72
CA ALA A 22 -24.47 -25.31 4.95
C ALA A 22 -24.90 -26.64 5.59
N MET A 23 -23.94 -27.41 6.12
CA MET A 23 -24.23 -28.67 6.81
C MET A 23 -25.08 -28.43 8.06
N VAL A 24 -24.73 -27.42 8.87
CA VAL A 24 -25.49 -27.03 10.07
C VAL A 24 -26.93 -26.63 9.73
N HIS A 25 -27.13 -25.85 8.66
CA HIS A 25 -28.48 -25.43 8.24
C HIS A 25 -29.34 -26.61 7.77
N THR A 26 -28.72 -27.64 7.20
CA THR A 26 -29.42 -28.88 6.80
C THR A 26 -29.58 -29.91 7.92
N GLY A 27 -28.95 -29.69 9.08
CA GLY A 27 -28.92 -30.65 10.19
C GLY A 27 -28.05 -31.88 9.92
N LEU A 28 -27.14 -31.81 8.96
CA LEU A 28 -26.19 -32.87 8.63
C LEU A 28 -24.86 -32.63 9.33
N TYR A 29 -24.18 -33.72 9.67
CA TYR A 29 -22.85 -33.72 10.26
C TYR A 29 -21.82 -34.30 9.30
N ILE A 30 -20.55 -33.95 9.49
CA ILE A 30 -19.45 -34.43 8.64
C ILE A 30 -19.34 -35.95 8.62
N ASN A 31 -19.79 -36.60 9.70
CA ASN A 31 -19.81 -38.06 9.83
C ASN A 31 -20.89 -38.72 8.98
N ASP A 32 -21.94 -37.98 8.57
CA ASP A 32 -23.02 -38.48 7.71
C ASP A 32 -22.58 -38.55 6.24
N LEU A 33 -21.50 -37.84 5.89
CA LEU A 33 -20.88 -37.89 4.57
C LEU A 33 -20.04 -39.15 4.40
N SER A 34 -19.98 -39.70 3.19
CA SER A 34 -19.19 -40.88 2.87
C SER A 34 -17.69 -40.64 3.08
N MET A 35 -16.95 -41.69 3.47
CA MET A 35 -15.47 -41.70 3.50
C MET A 35 -14.86 -42.12 2.17
N HIS A 36 -15.68 -42.66 1.27
CA HIS A 36 -15.23 -43.25 0.02
C HIS A 36 -15.30 -42.27 -1.15
N ASP A 37 -15.86 -41.07 -0.92
CA ASP A 37 -15.94 -40.00 -1.90
C ASP A 37 -15.34 -38.70 -1.36
N PHE A 38 -15.23 -37.69 -2.24
CA PHE A 38 -14.60 -36.40 -1.94
C PHE A 38 -15.51 -35.41 -1.19
N SER A 39 -16.68 -35.83 -0.72
CA SER A 39 -17.64 -34.90 -0.11
C SER A 39 -17.10 -34.24 1.16
N ARG A 40 -16.41 -35.00 2.01
CA ARG A 40 -15.76 -34.47 3.24
C ARG A 40 -14.63 -33.50 2.90
N ASP A 41 -13.77 -33.88 1.96
CA ASP A 41 -12.64 -33.04 1.53
C ASP A 41 -13.13 -31.71 0.94
N MET A 42 -14.23 -31.74 0.20
CA MET A 42 -14.83 -30.53 -0.39
C MET A 42 -15.28 -29.53 0.67
N VAL A 43 -15.97 -29.99 1.72
CA VAL A 43 -16.44 -29.13 2.82
C VAL A 43 -15.26 -28.55 3.60
N LEU A 44 -14.26 -29.38 3.92
CA LEU A 44 -13.08 -28.95 4.66
C LEU A 44 -12.23 -27.97 3.85
N ALA A 45 -12.05 -28.22 2.54
CA ALA A 45 -11.33 -27.34 1.65
C ALA A 45 -12.05 -26.00 1.46
N GLY A 46 -13.38 -25.99 1.36
CA GLY A 46 -14.17 -24.75 1.28
C GLY A 46 -13.95 -23.87 2.51
N GLN A 47 -13.97 -24.48 3.70
CA GLN A 47 -13.69 -23.76 4.95
C GLN A 47 -12.26 -23.21 5.00
N GLN A 48 -11.27 -23.99 4.57
CA GLN A 48 -9.88 -23.55 4.52
C GLN A 48 -9.69 -22.37 3.54
N GLN A 49 -10.27 -22.46 2.34
CA GLN A 49 -10.20 -21.40 1.34
C GLN A 49 -10.81 -20.08 1.85
N SER A 50 -11.94 -20.17 2.55
CA SER A 50 -12.58 -18.99 3.18
C SER A 50 -11.67 -18.32 4.21
N ALA A 51 -10.98 -19.12 5.03
CA ALA A 51 -10.04 -18.60 6.03
C ALA A 51 -8.80 -17.95 5.39
N GLU A 52 -8.21 -18.60 4.37
CA GLU A 52 -7.07 -18.05 3.63
C GLU A 52 -7.41 -16.73 2.93
N LEU A 53 -8.60 -16.66 2.30
CA LEU A 53 -9.07 -15.44 1.65
C LEU A 53 -9.24 -14.29 2.66
N LYS A 54 -9.77 -14.58 3.85
CA LYS A 54 -9.91 -13.59 4.92
C LYS A 54 -8.56 -13.03 5.37
N LEU A 55 -7.57 -13.91 5.54
CA LEU A 55 -6.20 -13.49 5.90
C LEU A 55 -5.56 -12.64 4.80
N ALA A 56 -5.72 -13.03 3.53
CA ALA A 56 -5.21 -12.26 2.40
C ALA A 56 -5.85 -10.86 2.34
N LEU A 57 -7.17 -10.77 2.58
CA LEU A 57 -7.87 -9.48 2.64
C LEU A 57 -7.34 -8.60 3.77
N ASP A 58 -7.15 -9.14 4.98
CA ASP A 58 -6.61 -8.39 6.11
C ASP A 58 -5.20 -7.87 5.82
N GLN A 59 -4.36 -8.67 5.16
CA GLN A 59 -3.02 -8.26 4.73
C GLN A 59 -3.07 -7.12 3.72
N GLU A 60 -3.95 -7.19 2.71
CA GLU A 60 -4.07 -6.11 1.72
C GLU A 60 -4.59 -4.81 2.33
N LEU A 61 -5.54 -4.90 3.28
CA LEU A 61 -5.99 -3.73 4.03
C LEU A 61 -4.87 -3.08 4.84
N GLN A 62 -3.99 -3.89 5.45
CA GLN A 62 -2.83 -3.36 6.17
C GLN A 62 -1.82 -2.69 5.24
N LYS A 63 -1.50 -3.32 4.11
CA LYS A 63 -0.58 -2.74 3.11
C LYS A 63 -1.13 -1.44 2.53
N SER A 64 -2.43 -1.37 2.24
CA SER A 64 -3.08 -0.16 1.76
C SER A 64 -2.95 0.99 2.76
N LYS A 65 -3.18 0.74 4.06
CA LYS A 65 -2.98 1.74 5.12
C LYS A 65 -1.53 2.21 5.21
N GLN A 66 -0.57 1.28 5.16
CA GLN A 66 0.86 1.62 5.18
C GLN A 66 1.25 2.47 3.97
N LEU A 67 0.72 2.15 2.79
CA LEU A 67 0.95 2.92 1.58
C LEU A 67 0.40 4.34 1.71
N GLU A 68 -0.84 4.51 2.19
CA GLU A 68 -1.43 5.82 2.43
C GLU A 68 -0.60 6.67 3.40
N GLU A 69 -0.13 6.10 4.50
CA GLU A 69 0.75 6.80 5.45
C GLU A 69 2.08 7.20 4.81
N SER A 70 2.65 6.33 3.98
CA SER A 70 3.91 6.59 3.29
C SER A 70 3.76 7.71 2.25
N MET A 71 2.66 7.71 1.49
CA MET A 71 2.32 8.80 0.57
C MET A 71 2.15 10.12 1.33
N ARG A 72 1.48 10.12 2.48
CA ARG A 72 1.35 11.33 3.32
C ARG A 72 2.69 11.85 3.80
N LYS A 73 3.61 10.96 4.22
CA LYS A 73 4.96 11.35 4.62
C LYS A 73 5.75 11.92 3.45
N LEU A 74 5.64 11.31 2.27
CA LEU A 74 6.26 11.80 1.04
C LEU A 74 5.78 13.21 0.70
N ASP A 75 4.48 13.48 0.77
CA ASP A 75 3.92 14.81 0.52
C ASP A 75 4.46 15.88 1.49
N ILE A 76 4.65 15.51 2.77
CA ILE A 76 5.22 16.42 3.77
C ILE A 76 6.68 16.72 3.45
N GLU A 77 7.48 15.70 3.13
CA GLU A 77 8.89 15.89 2.78
C GLU A 77 9.07 16.65 1.46
N MET A 78 8.19 16.43 0.49
CA MET A 78 8.18 17.20 -0.75
C MET A 78 7.94 18.68 -0.48
N ARG A 79 6.97 19.02 0.39
CA ARG A 79 6.71 20.42 0.79
C ARG A 79 7.88 21.04 1.55
N ARG A 80 8.48 20.32 2.50
CA ARG A 80 9.67 20.79 3.24
C ARG A 80 10.83 21.06 2.29
N THR A 81 11.05 20.17 1.32
CA THR A 81 12.11 20.33 0.32
C THR A 81 11.85 21.55 -0.57
N ASP A 82 10.61 21.75 -1.02
CA ASP A 82 10.21 22.94 -1.78
C ASP A 82 10.47 24.22 -0.98
N GLU A 83 10.04 24.29 0.28
CA GLU A 83 10.25 25.46 1.15
C GLU A 83 11.73 25.80 1.32
N LEU A 84 12.57 24.79 1.57
CA LEU A 84 14.02 24.98 1.69
C LEU A 84 14.63 25.51 0.38
N LEU A 85 14.21 24.98 -0.77
CA LEU A 85 14.68 25.44 -2.08
C LEU A 85 14.39 26.94 -2.28
N TYR A 86 13.19 27.41 -1.93
CA TYR A 86 12.82 28.84 -2.03
C TYR A 86 13.51 29.74 -1.01
N GLN A 87 14.07 29.19 0.08
CA GLN A 87 14.88 29.93 1.06
C GLN A 87 16.34 30.09 0.63
N MET A 88 16.89 29.11 -0.10
CA MET A 88 18.30 29.10 -0.51
C MET A 88 18.58 29.90 -1.78
N ILE A 89 17.61 30.02 -2.68
CA ILE A 89 17.78 30.69 -3.98
C ILE A 89 16.57 31.57 -4.34
N PRO A 90 16.75 32.63 -5.15
CA PRO A 90 15.66 33.51 -5.54
C PRO A 90 14.51 32.75 -6.23
N LYS A 91 13.25 33.12 -5.94
CA LYS A 91 12.04 32.43 -6.45
C LYS A 91 12.06 32.18 -7.96
N GLN A 92 12.52 33.15 -8.74
CA GLN A 92 12.64 33.06 -10.21
C GLN A 92 13.56 31.92 -10.68
N VAL A 93 14.63 31.64 -9.92
CA VAL A 93 15.59 30.56 -10.22
C VAL A 93 15.00 29.21 -9.75
N ALA A 94 14.40 29.18 -8.57
CA ALA A 94 13.75 27.98 -8.02
C ALA A 94 12.61 27.46 -8.93
N ASP A 95 11.75 28.35 -9.44
CA ASP A 95 10.63 27.98 -10.31
C ASP A 95 11.07 27.38 -11.65
N ARG A 96 12.21 27.84 -12.18
CA ARG A 96 12.81 27.32 -13.43
C ARG A 96 13.46 25.95 -13.21
N LEU A 97 14.21 25.79 -12.12
CA LEU A 97 14.80 24.50 -11.72
C LEU A 97 13.71 23.45 -11.46
N ARG A 98 12.60 23.83 -10.83
CA ARG A 98 11.46 22.95 -10.58
C ARG A 98 10.77 22.47 -11.86
N LYS A 99 10.81 23.26 -12.94
CA LYS A 99 10.31 22.89 -14.27
C LYS A 99 11.24 21.94 -15.03
N GLY A 100 12.40 21.60 -14.47
CA GLY A 100 13.39 20.72 -15.08
C GLY A 100 14.35 21.41 -16.04
N GLU A 101 14.44 22.74 -16.01
CA GLU A 101 15.42 23.48 -16.80
C GLU A 101 16.84 23.22 -16.30
N ALA A 102 17.82 23.16 -17.23
CA ALA A 102 19.20 22.89 -16.86
C ALA A 102 19.75 24.00 -15.96
N SER A 103 20.45 23.63 -14.88
CA SER A 103 20.94 24.59 -13.87
C SER A 103 21.82 25.69 -14.46
N VAL A 104 22.57 25.37 -15.53
CA VAL A 104 23.45 26.32 -16.24
C VAL A 104 22.65 27.39 -17.00
N GLU A 105 21.48 27.05 -17.53
CA GLU A 105 20.60 27.97 -18.27
C GLU A 105 19.79 28.89 -17.33
N THR A 106 19.75 28.55 -16.04
CA THR A 106 19.07 29.35 -15.02
C THR A 106 19.96 30.45 -14.44
N CYS A 107 21.26 30.42 -14.74
CA CYS A 107 22.22 31.43 -14.31
C CYS A 107 21.87 32.82 -14.88
N GLN A 108 21.74 33.80 -13.99
CA GLN A 108 21.60 35.21 -14.35
C GLN A 108 22.70 36.01 -13.65
N TRP A 109 23.33 36.93 -14.38
CA TRP A 109 24.29 37.85 -13.78
C TRP A 109 23.53 38.94 -13.01
N LYS A 110 23.88 39.13 -11.75
CA LYS A 110 23.41 40.26 -10.95
C LYS A 110 24.60 40.99 -10.36
N LYS A 111 24.48 42.32 -10.29
CA LYS A 111 25.42 43.16 -9.55
C LYS A 111 25.28 42.81 -8.07
N ILE A 112 26.37 42.39 -7.45
CA ILE A 112 26.41 42.05 -6.03
C ILE A 112 26.74 43.33 -5.28
N ASP A 113 25.78 43.86 -4.55
CA ASP A 113 26.00 45.00 -3.67
C ASP A 113 26.46 44.46 -2.30
N PHE A 114 27.75 44.57 -2.02
CA PHE A 114 28.33 44.17 -0.74
C PHE A 114 28.01 45.22 0.33
N HIS A 115 26.90 45.02 1.05
CA HIS A 115 26.61 45.77 2.27
C HIS A 115 27.07 44.97 3.49
N GLY A 116 28.31 45.17 3.92
CA GLY A 116 28.82 44.68 5.20
C GLY A 116 30.18 43.99 5.11
N ALA A 117 31.24 44.77 5.34
CA ALA A 117 32.54 44.35 5.89
C ALA A 117 33.53 45.53 5.98
N TRP A 118 33.22 46.69 5.38
CA TRP A 118 34.14 47.84 5.41
C TRP A 118 34.31 48.45 6.81
N GLY A 119 33.34 48.27 7.72
CA GLY A 119 33.47 48.73 9.13
C GLY A 119 34.33 47.83 10.03
N PHE A 120 34.81 46.68 9.55
CA PHE A 120 35.69 45.78 10.33
C PHE A 120 37.18 45.95 10.00
N LEU A 121 37.50 46.72 8.95
CA LEU A 121 38.87 46.99 8.52
C LEU A 121 39.37 48.39 8.92
N ASP A 122 38.48 49.30 9.31
CA ASP A 122 38.87 50.63 9.81
C ASP A 122 39.44 50.59 11.25
N ASP A 123 39.11 49.58 12.06
CA ASP A 123 39.64 49.38 13.43
C ASP A 123 41.11 48.86 13.48
N LEU A 124 41.73 48.58 12.34
CA LEU A 124 43.12 48.08 12.22
C LEU A 124 44.10 49.14 11.67
N SER A 125 43.65 50.39 11.51
CA SER A 125 44.44 51.49 10.94
C SER A 125 44.93 52.51 11.98
N ASP A 126 44.78 52.28 13.28
CA ASP A 126 45.36 53.17 14.28
C ASP A 126 46.78 52.73 14.65
N PRO A 127 47.82 53.56 14.42
CA PRO A 127 49.16 53.26 14.85
C PRO A 127 49.22 53.29 16.38
N PHE A 128 49.69 52.18 16.96
CA PHE A 128 50.11 52.08 18.36
C PHE A 128 50.86 53.36 18.80
N PRO A 129 50.51 53.97 19.96
CA PRO A 129 51.43 54.85 20.65
C PRO A 129 52.65 54.09 21.21
#